data_AF-A0A2S9K063-F1
#
_entry.id   AF-A0A2S9K063-F1
#
_cell.length_a   1.000
_cell.length_b   1.000
_cell.length_c   1.000
_cell.angle_alpha   90.00
_cell.angle_beta   90.00
_cell.angle_gamma   90.00
#
_symmetry.space_group_name_H-M   'P 1'
#
loop_
_entity.id
_entity.type
_entity.pdbx_description
1 polymer ?
#
loop_
_entity_poly.entity_id
_entity_poly.type
_entity_poly.pdbx_seq_one_letter_code
_entity_poly.pdbx_strand_id
1 'polypeptide(L)' 'MVNTLEKPAQWQSEFFVAWVGEADHEAALAQPNEWWGPIAETLKAQGHYAQVSLLCGGDVQRTEQYREWLLAQTT' A
#
# COMPACT_ATOMS: atom_id res chain seq x y z
N MET A 1 -21.70 -14.42 32.61
CA MET A 1 -20.31 -13.95 32.41
C MET A 1 -19.99 -14.11 30.94
N VAL A 2 -19.95 -13.00 30.19
CA VAL A 2 -19.72 -13.04 28.74
C VAL A 2 -18.20 -13.09 28.55
N ASN A 3 -17.73 -14.19 27.95
CA ASN A 3 -16.35 -14.32 27.50
C ASN A 3 -16.12 -13.25 26.45
N THR A 4 -15.52 -12.14 26.86
CA THR A 4 -15.08 -11.10 25.94
C THR A 4 -13.78 -11.65 25.38
N LEU A 5 -13.86 -12.33 24.24
CA LEU A 5 -12.68 -12.70 23.47
C LEU A 5 -11.92 -11.41 23.22
N GLU A 6 -10.82 -11.21 23.95
CA GLU A 6 -9.92 -10.09 23.75
C GLU A 6 -9.50 -10.13 22.29
N LYS A 7 -9.98 -9.16 21.49
CA LYS A 7 -9.49 -9.00 20.13
C LYS A 7 -7.97 -8.88 20.22
N PRO A 8 -7.20 -9.68 19.47
CA PRO A 8 -5.74 -9.58 19.51
C PRO A 8 -5.36 -8.13 19.28
N ALA A 9 -4.60 -7.56 20.21
CA ALA A 9 -4.31 -6.13 20.34
C ALA A 9 -3.51 -5.52 19.17
N GLN A 10 -3.35 -6.23 18.05
CA GLN A 10 -2.29 -5.96 17.07
C GLN A 10 -2.73 -5.98 15.61
N TRP A 11 -4.03 -6.05 15.31
CA TRP A 11 -4.51 -5.68 13.97
C TRP A 11 -5.01 -4.25 14.05
N GLN A 12 -4.16 -3.31 13.61
CA GLN A 12 -4.53 -1.89 13.53
C GLN A 12 -5.77 -1.75 12.64
N SER A 13 -6.81 -1.09 13.13
CA SER A 13 -8.08 -0.86 12.41
C SER A 13 -7.97 0.21 11.32
N GLU A 14 -6.76 0.63 10.97
CA GLU A 14 -6.50 1.79 10.13
C GLU A 14 -6.39 1.36 8.67
N PHE A 15 -7.10 2.09 7.82
CA PHE A 15 -7.14 1.89 6.37
C PHE A 15 -6.26 2.94 5.73
N PHE A 16 -5.43 2.53 4.77
CA PHE A 16 -4.69 3.45 3.91
C PHE A 16 -5.39 3.54 2.56
N VAL A 17 -5.83 4.73 2.19
CA VAL A 17 -6.48 4.99 0.90
C VAL A 17 -5.68 6.05 0.17
N ALA A 18 -5.22 5.73 -1.04
CA ALA A 18 -4.41 6.64 -1.83
C ALA A 18 -4.79 6.62 -3.31
N TRP A 19 -4.66 7.77 -3.96
CA TRP A 19 -4.76 7.89 -5.40
C TRP A 19 -3.42 7.60 -6.03
N VAL A 20 -3.37 6.63 -6.95
CA VAL A 20 -2.13 6.28 -7.65
C VAL A 20 -1.81 7.37 -8.67
N GLY A 21 -0.69 8.05 -8.46
CA GLY A 21 -0.21 9.11 -9.32
C GLY A 21 0.85 8.64 -10.30
N GLU A 22 1.21 9.53 -11.23
CA GLU A 22 2.30 9.29 -12.19
C GLU A 22 3.61 8.92 -11.50
N ALA A 23 3.94 9.64 -10.41
CA ALA A 23 5.12 9.40 -9.59
C ALA A 23 5.20 7.96 -9.04
N ASP A 24 4.07 7.39 -8.63
CA ASP A 24 4.03 6.02 -8.11
C ASP A 24 4.29 5.00 -9.24
N HIS A 25 3.75 5.25 -10.43
CA HIS A 25 4.00 4.42 -11.59
C HIS A 25 5.44 4.51 -12.09
N GLU A 26 6.01 5.72 -12.15
CA GLU A 26 7.41 5.94 -12.53
C GLU A 26 8.35 5.18 -11.59
N ALA A 27 8.09 5.22 -10.28
CA ALA A 27 8.88 4.50 -9.29
C ALA A 27 8.84 2.98 -9.49
N ALA A 28 7.70 2.40 -9.89
CA ALA A 28 7.61 0.97 -10.19
C ALA A 28 8.41 0.54 -11.43
N LEU A 29 8.74 1.49 -12.32
CA LEU A 29 9.56 1.26 -13.51
C LEU A 29 11.04 1.61 -13.30
N ALA A 30 11.37 2.32 -12.21
CA ALA A 30 12.72 2.76 -11.89
C ALA A 30 13.63 1.58 -11.47
N GLN A 31 14.95 1.81 -11.47
CA GLN A 31 15.87 0.78 -11.03
C GLN A 31 15.72 0.50 -9.53
N PRO A 32 15.91 -0.77 -9.09
CA PRO A 32 15.87 -1.10 -7.68
C PRO A 32 16.83 -0.20 -6.87
N ASN A 33 16.29 0.45 -5.83
CA ASN A 33 16.99 1.36 -4.88
C ASN A 33 17.16 2.83 -5.29
N GLU A 34 16.60 3.29 -6.40
CA GLU A 34 16.67 4.72 -6.76
C GLU A 34 15.61 5.56 -6.01
N TRP A 35 14.35 5.16 -6.12
CA TRP A 35 13.21 5.83 -5.50
C TRP A 35 11.98 4.94 -5.53
N TRP A 36 11.19 4.93 -4.45
CA TRP A 36 10.05 4.00 -4.30
C TRP A 36 8.69 4.65 -4.58
N GLY A 37 8.65 5.97 -4.75
CA GLY A 37 7.39 6.69 -4.96
C GLY A 37 6.65 6.99 -3.65
N PRO A 38 5.75 7.99 -3.65
CA PRO A 38 5.09 8.48 -2.44
C PRO A 38 4.35 7.42 -1.63
N ILE A 39 3.56 6.56 -2.29
CA ILE A 39 2.75 5.55 -1.61
C ILE A 39 3.65 4.50 -0.96
N ALA A 40 4.62 3.95 -1.71
CA ALA A 40 5.47 2.89 -1.19
C ALA A 40 6.39 3.38 -0.05
N GLU A 41 6.93 4.60 -0.14
CA GLU A 41 7.68 5.23 0.95
C GLU A 41 6.82 5.37 2.21
N THR A 42 5.55 5.77 2.05
CA THR A 42 4.63 5.90 3.19
C THR A 42 4.35 4.54 3.83
N LEU A 43 4.06 3.51 3.01
CA LEU A 43 3.82 2.16 3.50
C LEU A 43 5.06 1.58 4.18
N LYS A 44 6.27 1.86 3.67
CA LYS A 44 7.53 1.43 4.28
C LYS A 44 7.82 2.13 5.60
N ALA A 45 7.51 3.42 5.70
CA ALA A 45 7.76 4.22 6.90
C ALA A 45 6.74 3.95 8.03
N GLN A 46 5.47 3.70 7.68
CA GLN A 46 4.36 3.62 8.65
C GLN A 46 3.80 2.20 8.83
N GLY A 47 4.01 1.32 7.85
CA GLY A 47 4.14 -0.12 8.04
C GLY A 47 2.92 -0.98 8.32
N HIS A 48 1.83 -0.51 8.92
CA HIS A 48 0.87 -1.46 9.56
C HIS A 48 -0.63 -1.16 9.31
N TYR A 49 -1.07 -1.13 8.06
CA TYR A 49 -2.51 -0.93 7.75
C TYR A 49 -3.27 -2.26 7.63
N ALA A 50 -4.51 -2.31 8.13
CA ALA A 50 -5.39 -3.48 7.93
C ALA A 50 -5.75 -3.69 6.45
N GLN A 51 -5.86 -2.59 5.71
CA GLN A 51 -6.15 -2.62 4.29
C GLN A 51 -5.54 -1.39 3.60
N VAL A 52 -4.98 -1.64 2.42
CA VAL A 52 -4.53 -0.60 1.48
C VAL A 52 -5.45 -0.62 0.27
N SER A 53 -6.11 0.52 0.00
CA SER A 53 -7.00 0.70 -1.15
C SER A 53 -6.41 1.74 -2.10
N LEU A 54 -6.09 1.30 -3.31
CA LEU A 54 -5.55 2.15 -4.38
C LEU A 54 -6.68 2.63 -5.28
N LEU A 55 -6.78 3.95 -5.47
CA LEU A 55 -7.73 4.59 -6.39
C LEU A 55 -7.02 4.91 -7.71
N CYS A 56 -7.71 4.69 -8.84
CA CYS A 56 -7.18 4.94 -10.18
C CYS A 56 -8.10 5.84 -11.01
N GLY A 57 -7.50 6.72 -11.81
CA GLY A 57 -8.21 7.72 -12.62
C GLY A 57 -8.52 7.36 -14.07
N GLY A 58 -8.03 6.23 -14.58
CA GLY A 58 -8.32 5.85 -15.97
C GLY A 58 -7.47 4.72 -16.54
N ASP A 59 -6.19 4.64 -16.18
CA ASP A 59 -5.32 3.53 -16.61
C ASP A 59 -5.28 2.42 -15.55
N VAL A 60 -6.32 1.57 -15.61
CA VAL A 60 -6.47 0.44 -14.69
C VAL A 60 -5.32 -0.54 -14.84
N GLN A 61 -4.86 -0.81 -16.07
CA GLN A 61 -3.79 -1.79 -16.31
C GLN A 61 -2.47 -1.33 -15.68
N ARG A 62 -2.12 -0.06 -15.86
CA ARG A 62 -0.92 0.51 -15.24
C ARG A 62 -1.02 0.53 -13.71
N THR A 63 -2.22 0.71 -13.18
CA THR A 63 -2.48 0.67 -11.74
C THR A 63 -2.39 -0.75 -11.17
N GLU A 64 -2.86 -1.76 -11.90
CA GLU A 64 -2.70 -3.16 -11.51
C GLU A 64 -1.22 -3.57 -11.50
N GLN A 65 -0.44 -3.16 -12.51
CA GLN A 65 1.01 -3.38 -12.53
C GLN A 65 1.69 -2.72 -11.33
N TYR A 66 1.32 -1.49 -11.01
CA TYR A 66 1.82 -0.81 -9.81
C TYR A 66 1.44 -1.56 -8.53
N ARG A 67 0.20 -2.06 -8.42
CA ARG A 67 -0.25 -2.84 -7.26
C ARG A 67 0.58 -4.10 -7.07
N GLU A 68 0.85 -4.84 -8.16
CA GLU A 68 1.67 -6.05 -8.13
C GLU A 68 3.11 -5.75 -7.69
N TRP A 69 3.70 -4.69 -8.24
CA TRP A 69 5.02 -4.23 -7.83
C TRP A 69 5.04 -3.84 -6.34
N LEU A 70 4.06 -3.06 -5.88
CA LEU A 70 3.96 -2.59 -4.50
C LEU A 70 3.85 -3.76 -3.52
N LEU A 71 3.01 -4.75 -3.82
CA LEU A 71 2.90 -5.98 -3.03
C LEU A 71 4.23 -6.72 -2.93
N ALA A 72 5.01 -6.82 -4.01
CA ALA A 72 6.31 -7.47 -4.00
C ALA A 72 7.36 -6.72 -3.16
N GLN A 73 7.15 -5.42 -2.90
CA GLN A 73 8.05 -4.61 -2.08
C GLN A 73 7.66 -4.56 -0.59
N THR A 74 6.39 -4.78 -0.26
CA THR A 74 5.84 -4.63 1.10
C THR A 74 5.47 -5.95 1.78
N THR A 75 5.72 -7.10 1.14
CA THR A 75 5.49 -8.46 1.67
C THR A 75 6.81 -9.21 1.82
#